data_AF-A0A2X2VNS3-F1
#
_entry.id   AF-A0A2X2VNS3-F1
#
_cell.length_a   1.000
_cell.length_b   1.000
_cell.length_c   1.000
_cell.angle_alpha   90.00
_cell.angle_beta   90.00
_cell.angle_gamma   90.00
#
_symmetry.space_group_name_H-M   'P 1'
#
loop_
_entity.id
_entity.type
_entity.pdbx_description
1 polymer ?
#
loop_
_entity_poly.entity_id
_entity_poly.type
_entity_poly.pdbx_seq_one_letter_code
_entity_poly.pdbx_strand_id
1 'polypeptide(L)'
;MPRASAQLEAIKTKAGETFGEEKEAIFEGHIMLLEDEELEQEIIALIKDKNMTADAAAHEVIEGQATALEELDDEYLKERAADVRDIGKRLLRNILGLAIIDLSAIKDEVILVAADLTPSETAQLNLQKVLGFIH
;
A
#
# COMPACT_ATOMS: atom_id res chain seq x y z
N MET A 1 -6.09 8.99 6.84
CA MET A 1 -6.43 7.57 7.01
C MET A 1 -7.64 7.10 6.19
N PRO A 2 -8.88 7.62 6.34
CA PRO A 2 -10.09 6.89 5.92
C PRO A 2 -10.19 6.58 4.42
N ARG A 3 -9.69 7.49 3.57
CA ARG A 3 -9.67 7.30 2.11
C ARG A 3 -8.70 6.20 1.68
N ALA A 4 -7.57 6.07 2.37
CA ALA A 4 -6.59 5.02 2.09
C ALA A 4 -7.13 3.65 2.51
N SER A 5 -7.74 3.55 3.69
CA SER A 5 -8.40 2.30 4.15
C SER A 5 -9.50 1.86 3.17
N ALA A 6 -10.39 2.76 2.75
CA ALA A 6 -11.45 2.42 1.79
C ALA A 6 -10.91 1.93 0.43
N GLN A 7 -9.77 2.46 -0.02
CA GLN A 7 -9.12 2.00 -1.25
C GLN A 7 -8.47 0.64 -1.07
N LEU A 8 -7.83 0.39 0.07
CA LEU A 8 -7.22 -0.90 0.38
C LEU A 8 -8.28 -1.99 0.57
N GLU A 9 -9.44 -1.66 1.13
CA GLU A 9 -10.60 -2.58 1.18
C GLU A 9 -11.05 -3.01 -0.22
N ALA A 10 -11.16 -2.06 -1.16
CA ALA A 10 -11.49 -2.39 -2.54
C ALA A 10 -10.39 -3.25 -3.22
N ILE A 11 -9.12 -3.03 -2.88
CA ILE A 11 -7.99 -3.87 -3.34
C ILE A 11 -8.10 -5.27 -2.76
N LYS A 12 -8.36 -5.38 -1.44
CA LYS A 12 -8.52 -6.64 -0.72
C LYS A 12 -9.57 -7.52 -1.36
N THR A 13 -10.78 -7.00 -1.58
CA THR A 13 -11.87 -7.75 -2.22
C THR A 13 -11.46 -8.25 -3.60
N LYS A 14 -10.84 -7.37 -4.41
CA LYS A 14 -10.40 -7.73 -5.76
C LYS A 14 -9.26 -8.75 -5.77
N ALA A 15 -8.35 -8.66 -4.81
CA ALA A 15 -7.27 -9.61 -4.63
C ALA A 15 -7.81 -10.99 -4.26
N GLY A 16 -8.80 -11.07 -3.37
CA GLY A 16 -9.49 -12.31 -3.01
C GLY A 16 -10.18 -12.96 -4.21
N GLU A 17 -10.89 -12.16 -5.01
CA GLU A 17 -11.57 -12.64 -6.24
C GLU A 17 -10.58 -13.12 -7.31
N THR A 18 -9.43 -12.47 -7.45
CA THR A 18 -8.50 -12.68 -8.57
C THR A 18 -7.40 -13.70 -8.25
N PHE A 19 -6.89 -13.68 -7.02
CA PHE A 19 -5.70 -14.44 -6.60
C PHE A 19 -5.97 -15.38 -5.41
N GLY A 20 -7.16 -15.33 -4.80
CA GLY A 20 -7.59 -16.22 -3.72
C GLY A 20 -7.44 -15.65 -2.31
N GLU A 21 -8.02 -16.34 -1.33
CA GLU A 21 -8.14 -15.93 0.09
C GLU A 21 -6.79 -15.65 0.77
N GLU A 22 -5.72 -16.33 0.35
CA GLU A 22 -4.37 -16.09 0.90
C GLU A 22 -3.93 -14.64 0.66
N LYS A 23 -4.14 -14.11 -0.55
CA LYS A 23 -3.82 -12.71 -0.88
C LYS A 23 -4.78 -11.73 -0.21
N GLU A 24 -6.01 -12.14 0.07
CA GLU A 24 -6.96 -11.33 0.83
C GLU A 24 -6.46 -11.09 2.27
N ALA A 25 -6.01 -12.16 2.95
CA ALA A 25 -5.49 -12.08 4.32
C ALA A 25 -4.23 -11.20 4.43
N ILE A 26 -3.42 -11.13 3.37
CA ILE A 26 -2.29 -10.20 3.27
C ILE A 26 -2.79 -8.74 3.40
N PHE A 27 -3.74 -8.34 2.56
CA PHE A 27 -4.26 -6.97 2.57
C PHE A 27 -5.07 -6.66 3.84
N GLU A 28 -5.70 -7.65 4.45
CA GLU A 28 -6.40 -7.47 5.72
C GLU A 28 -5.46 -7.03 6.85
N GLY A 29 -4.32 -7.73 7.04
CA GLY A 29 -3.35 -7.34 8.07
C GLY A 29 -2.76 -5.94 7.83
N HIS A 30 -2.63 -5.57 6.56
CA HIS A 30 -2.18 -4.24 6.15
C HIS A 30 -3.17 -3.12 6.45
N ILE A 31 -4.46 -3.37 6.28
CA ILE A 31 -5.52 -2.43 6.66
C ILE A 31 -5.55 -2.26 8.18
N MET A 32 -5.42 -3.37 8.92
CA MET A 32 -5.36 -3.32 10.39
C MET A 32 -4.19 -2.45 10.88
N LEU A 33 -3.01 -2.56 10.27
CA LEU A 33 -1.86 -1.69 10.61
C LEU A 33 -2.14 -0.21 10.32
N LEU A 34 -2.82 0.09 9.20
CA LEU A 34 -3.14 1.47 8.84
C LEU A 34 -4.21 2.09 9.74
N GLU A 35 -5.12 1.26 10.27
CA GLU A 35 -6.19 1.65 11.19
C GLU A 35 -5.77 1.57 12.67
N ASP A 36 -4.51 1.24 12.93
CA ASP A 36 -3.97 1.20 14.28
C ASP A 36 -3.99 2.61 14.91
N GLU A 37 -4.66 2.71 16.06
CA GLU A 37 -4.75 3.95 16.83
C GLU A 37 -3.37 4.43 17.30
N GLU A 38 -2.43 3.52 17.56
CA GLU A 38 -1.06 3.85 17.95
C GLU A 38 -0.34 4.58 16.81
N LEU A 39 -0.48 4.07 15.59
CA LEU A 39 0.11 4.67 14.39
C LEU A 39 -0.47 6.07 14.12
N GLU A 40 -1.79 6.25 14.29
CA GLU A 40 -2.41 7.57 14.21
C GLU A 40 -1.87 8.53 15.28
N GLN A 41 -1.75 8.07 16.52
CA GLN A 41 -1.25 8.87 17.63
C GLN A 41 0.20 9.30 17.44
N GLU A 42 1.07 8.40 16.96
CA GLU A 42 2.47 8.72 16.64
C GLU A 42 2.57 9.80 15.56
N ILE A 43 1.81 9.67 14.47
CA ILE A 43 1.79 10.68 13.41
C ILE A 43 1.31 12.02 13.97
N ILE A 44 0.24 12.04 14.75
CA ILE A 44 -0.28 13.27 15.37
C ILE A 44 0.74 13.90 16.33
N ALA A 45 1.45 13.08 17.11
CA ALA A 45 2.49 13.54 18.01
C ALA A 45 3.64 14.21 17.26
N LEU A 46 4.15 13.59 16.17
CA LEU A 46 5.19 14.19 15.33
C LEU A 46 4.75 15.53 14.72
N ILE A 47 3.51 15.63 14.27
CA ILE A 47 2.95 16.88 13.74
C ILE A 47 2.93 17.97 14.83
N LYS A 48 2.42 17.65 16.02
CA LYS A 48 2.24 18.62 17.10
C LYS A 48 3.55 19.00 17.80
N ASP A 49 4.38 18.03 18.10
CA ASP A 49 5.55 18.20 18.95
C ASP A 49 6.78 18.65 18.15
N LYS A 50 6.91 18.16 16.91
CA LYS A 50 8.04 18.51 16.01
C LYS A 50 7.65 19.49 14.90
N ASN A 51 6.40 19.96 14.83
CA ASN A 51 5.90 20.83 13.75
C ASN A 51 6.12 20.25 12.34
N MET A 52 6.03 18.93 12.21
CA MET A 52 6.16 18.26 10.92
C MET A 52 4.87 18.42 10.08
N THR A 53 5.02 18.41 8.76
CA THR A 53 3.87 18.30 7.86
C THR A 53 3.28 16.88 7.93
N ALA A 54 2.00 16.74 7.61
CA ALA A 54 1.31 15.45 7.72
C ALA A 54 1.93 14.36 6.84
N ASP A 55 2.42 14.71 5.66
CA ASP A 55 3.15 13.82 4.76
C ASP A 55 4.52 13.42 5.33
N ALA A 56 5.28 14.37 5.88
CA ALA A 56 6.57 14.06 6.49
C ALA A 56 6.42 13.16 7.74
N ALA A 57 5.45 13.47 8.61
CA ALA A 57 5.17 12.67 9.80
C ALA A 57 4.69 11.27 9.46
N ALA A 58 3.75 11.14 8.51
CA ALA A 58 3.28 9.83 8.04
C ALA A 58 4.42 9.02 7.40
N HIS A 59 5.29 9.67 6.62
CA HIS A 59 6.45 8.99 6.05
C HIS A 59 7.43 8.50 7.12
N GLU A 60 7.75 9.33 8.13
CA GLU A 60 8.67 8.96 9.22
C GLU A 60 8.17 7.73 10.00
N VAL A 61 6.88 7.70 10.36
CA VAL A 61 6.29 6.56 11.10
C VAL A 61 6.28 5.29 10.26
N ILE A 62 5.80 5.37 9.01
CA ILE A 62 5.75 4.19 8.12
C ILE A 62 7.15 3.66 7.83
N GLU A 63 8.12 4.53 7.55
CA GLU A 63 9.48 4.09 7.24
C GLU A 63 10.14 3.46 8.47
N GLY A 64 9.85 3.96 9.67
CA GLY A 64 10.27 3.34 10.93
C GLY A 64 9.71 1.92 11.08
N GLN A 65 8.41 1.73 10.83
CA GLN A 65 7.77 0.41 10.89
C GLN A 65 8.34 -0.57 9.85
N ALA A 66 8.54 -0.11 8.60
CA ALA A 66 9.12 -0.92 7.56
C ALA A 66 10.58 -1.31 7.88
N THR A 67 11.38 -0.37 8.36
CA THR A 67 12.78 -0.63 8.75
C THR A 67 12.85 -1.64 9.90
N ALA A 68 11.97 -1.50 10.91
CA ALA A 68 11.91 -2.44 12.02
C ALA A 68 11.59 -3.88 11.55
N LEU A 69 10.73 -4.04 10.54
CA LEU A 69 10.46 -5.34 9.91
C LEU A 69 11.67 -5.89 9.14
N GLU A 70 12.44 -5.03 8.46
CA GLU A 70 13.63 -5.46 7.72
C GLU A 70 14.78 -5.92 8.61
N GLU A 71 14.88 -5.36 9.82
CA GLU A 71 15.89 -5.71 10.80
C GLU A 71 15.63 -7.07 11.48
N LEU A 72 14.42 -7.62 11.34
CA LEU A 72 14.10 -8.96 11.83
C LEU A 72 14.81 -10.02 10.98
N ASP A 73 15.35 -11.06 11.62
CA ASP A 73 16.02 -12.16 10.92
C ASP A 73 15.04 -13.23 10.41
N ASP A 74 14.02 -12.77 9.68
CA ASP A 74 12.95 -13.57 9.09
C ASP A 74 12.67 -13.07 7.66
N GLU A 75 12.96 -13.91 6.65
CA GLU A 75 12.78 -13.53 5.24
C GLU A 75 11.33 -13.18 4.89
N TYR A 76 10.35 -13.87 5.49
CA TYR A 76 8.95 -13.58 5.24
C TYR A 76 8.57 -12.20 5.78
N LEU A 77 9.06 -11.82 6.97
CA LEU A 77 8.80 -10.48 7.52
C LEU A 77 9.56 -9.37 6.77
N LYS A 78 10.75 -9.67 6.24
CA LYS A 78 11.47 -8.74 5.36
C LYS A 78 10.68 -8.45 4.09
N GLU A 79 10.06 -9.46 3.48
CA GLU A 79 9.16 -9.24 2.33
C GLU A 79 7.97 -8.35 2.71
N ARG A 80 7.44 -8.47 3.93
CA ARG A 80 6.35 -7.61 4.44
C ARG A 80 6.72 -6.15 4.60
N ALA A 81 8.00 -5.82 4.78
CA ALA A 81 8.43 -4.42 4.86
C ALA A 81 8.14 -3.66 3.55
N ALA A 82 8.29 -4.31 2.41
CA ALA A 82 7.96 -3.73 1.11
C ALA A 82 6.45 -3.43 0.99
N ASP A 83 5.61 -4.33 1.50
CA ASP A 83 4.16 -4.14 1.54
C ASP A 83 3.78 -2.92 2.41
N VAL A 84 4.37 -2.80 3.60
CA VAL A 84 4.15 -1.64 4.50
C VAL A 84 4.52 -0.33 3.82
N ARG A 85 5.65 -0.29 3.10
CA ARG A 85 6.04 0.88 2.32
C ARG A 85 5.07 1.18 1.19
N ASP A 86 4.52 0.17 0.52
CA ASP A 86 3.52 0.36 -0.53
C ASP A 86 2.25 1.04 0.00
N ILE A 87 1.73 0.58 1.14
CA ILE A 87 0.59 1.19 1.83
C ILE A 87 0.89 2.62 2.24
N GLY A 88 2.08 2.85 2.80
CA GLY A 88 2.56 4.19 3.14
C GLY A 88 2.61 5.12 1.95
N LYS A 89 3.13 4.67 0.80
CA LYS A 89 3.11 5.45 -0.45
C LYS A 89 1.69 5.82 -0.86
N ARG A 90 0.72 4.88 -0.72
CA ARG A 90 -0.69 5.16 -1.00
C ARG A 90 -1.29 6.17 0.00
N LEU A 91 -0.96 6.08 1.29
CA LEU A 91 -1.35 7.07 2.30
C LEU A 91 -0.81 8.46 1.94
N LEU A 92 0.48 8.57 1.61
CA LEU A 92 1.12 9.82 1.20
C LEU A 92 0.48 10.41 -0.05
N ARG A 93 0.21 9.60 -1.09
CA ARG A 93 -0.51 10.05 -2.29
C ARG A 93 -1.88 10.62 -1.92
N ASN A 94 -2.60 10.00 -0.99
CA ASN A 94 -3.89 10.50 -0.51
C ASN A 94 -3.76 11.81 0.27
N ILE A 95 -2.74 11.96 1.13
CA ILE A 95 -2.47 13.19 1.89
C ILE A 95 -2.14 14.34 0.93
N LEU A 96 -1.29 14.08 -0.06
CA LEU A 96 -0.84 15.06 -1.05
C LEU A 96 -1.86 15.33 -2.16
N GLY A 97 -2.98 14.60 -2.20
CA GLY A 97 -3.98 14.72 -3.25
C GLY A 97 -3.50 14.27 -4.63
N LEU A 98 -2.46 13.43 -4.70
CA LEU A 98 -1.91 12.89 -5.93
C LEU A 98 -2.85 11.84 -6.52
N ALA A 99 -2.89 11.78 -7.85
CA ALA A 99 -3.64 10.76 -8.56
C ALA A 99 -3.06 9.37 -8.24
N ILE A 100 -3.95 8.43 -7.96
CA ILE A 100 -3.61 7.02 -7.83
C ILE A 100 -4.03 6.36 -9.14
N ILE A 101 -3.08 5.70 -9.79
CA ILE A 101 -3.32 4.99 -11.04
C ILE A 101 -4.19 3.77 -10.74
N ASP A 102 -5.32 3.67 -11.43
CA ASP A 102 -6.22 2.53 -11.33
C ASP A 102 -6.01 1.62 -12.55
N LEU A 103 -5.22 0.56 -12.37
CA LEU A 103 -4.94 -0.43 -13.41
C LEU A 103 -6.16 -1.30 -13.75
N SER A 104 -7.22 -1.24 -12.94
CA SER A 104 -8.46 -1.94 -13.25
C SER A 104 -9.29 -1.26 -14.33
N ALA A 105 -9.06 0.04 -14.55
CA ALA A 105 -9.80 0.84 -15.52
C ALA A 105 -9.33 0.66 -16.98
N ILE A 106 -8.32 -0.19 -17.22
CA ILE A 106 -7.82 -0.52 -18.57
C ILE A 106 -8.94 -1.19 -19.37
N LYS A 107 -9.27 -0.63 -20.54
CA LYS A 107 -10.39 -1.08 -21.41
C LYS A 107 -9.94 -1.82 -22.66
N ASP A 108 -8.79 -1.44 -23.20
CA ASP A 108 -8.21 -1.98 -24.43
C ASP A 108 -7.11 -2.98 -24.11
N GLU A 109 -6.83 -3.88 -25.04
CA GLU A 109 -5.73 -4.84 -24.91
C GLU A 109 -4.38 -4.11 -24.96
N VAL A 110 -3.56 -4.28 -23.92
CA VAL A 110 -2.29 -3.55 -23.77
C VAL A 110 -1.17 -4.44 -23.23
N ILE A 111 0.07 -4.03 -23.48
CA ILE A 111 1.26 -4.52 -22.77
C ILE A 111 1.61 -3.46 -21.73
N LEU A 112 1.71 -3.85 -20.46
CA LEU A 112 2.07 -2.95 -19.36
C LEU A 112 3.60 -2.81 -19.29
N VAL A 113 4.10 -1.59 -19.19
CA VAL A 113 5.54 -1.33 -19.02
C VAL A 113 5.71 -0.47 -17.76
N ALA A 114 6.45 -0.98 -16.79
CA ALA A 114 6.75 -0.31 -15.53
C ALA A 114 8.19 -0.62 -15.11
N ALA A 115 8.79 0.19 -14.23
CA ALA A 115 10.09 -0.17 -13.65
C ALA A 115 9.95 -1.29 -12.60
N ASP A 116 8.80 -1.31 -11.93
CA ASP A 116 8.41 -2.32 -10.96
C ASP A 116 6.88 -2.24 -10.81
N LEU A 117 6.25 -3.30 -10.29
CA LEU A 117 4.83 -3.33 -9.95
C LEU A 117 4.66 -3.67 -8.49
N THR A 118 4.02 -2.78 -7.75
CA THR A 118 3.70 -3.03 -6.35
C THR A 118 2.66 -4.15 -6.21
N PRO A 119 2.60 -4.84 -5.05
CA PRO A 119 1.55 -5.81 -4.76
C PRO A 119 0.14 -5.23 -4.91
N SER A 120 -0.08 -3.98 -4.47
CA SER A 120 -1.36 -3.29 -4.67
C SER A 120 -1.71 -3.08 -6.14
N GLU A 121 -0.74 -2.72 -6.98
CA GLU A 121 -0.94 -2.52 -8.43
C GLU A 121 -1.23 -3.86 -9.14
N THR A 122 -0.46 -4.89 -8.80
CA THR A 122 -0.63 -6.24 -9.36
C THR A 122 -2.00 -6.81 -8.98
N ALA A 123 -2.46 -6.59 -7.74
CA ALA A 123 -3.77 -7.02 -7.27
C ALA A 123 -4.95 -6.38 -8.03
N GLN A 124 -4.77 -5.16 -8.55
CA GLN A 124 -5.82 -4.42 -9.27
C GLN A 124 -5.82 -4.67 -10.78
N LEU A 125 -4.82 -5.37 -11.31
CA LEU A 125 -4.59 -5.52 -12.73
C LEU A 125 -5.80 -6.15 -13.45
N ASN A 126 -6.24 -5.55 -14.56
CA ASN A 126 -7.26 -6.16 -15.41
C ASN A 126 -6.65 -7.29 -16.26
N LEU A 127 -6.64 -8.51 -15.73
CA LEU A 127 -6.07 -9.70 -16.39
C LEU A 127 -6.71 -10.05 -17.74
N GLN A 128 -7.91 -9.53 -18.05
CA GLN A 128 -8.54 -9.74 -19.36
C GLN A 128 -8.00 -8.80 -20.44
N LYS A 129 -7.37 -7.68 -20.04
CA LYS A 129 -6.93 -6.61 -20.95
C LYS A 129 -5.42 -6.46 -21.00
N VAL A 130 -4.73 -6.85 -19.93
CA VAL A 130 -3.26 -6.84 -19.92
C VAL A 130 -2.75 -8.14 -20.52
N LEU A 131 -2.20 -8.07 -21.73
CA LEU A 131 -1.67 -9.22 -22.47
C LEU A 131 -0.30 -9.70 -21.93
N GLY A 132 0.34 -8.88 -21.11
CA GLY A 132 1.63 -9.14 -20.48
C GLY A 132 2.19 -7.86 -19.85
N PHE A 133 3.24 -7.99 -19.05
CA PHE A 133 3.96 -6.86 -18.48
C PHE A 133 5.47 -7.01 -18.65
N ILE A 134 6.16 -5.87 -18.69
CA ILE A 134 7.62 -5.75 -18.75
C ILE A 134 8.03 -4.91 -17.53
N HIS A 135 8.88 -5.48 -16.67
CA HIS A 135 9.57 -4.79 -15.57
C HIS A 135 11.08 -4.93 -15.73
#